data_AF-A0A5F9CPC7-F1
#
_entry.id   AF-A0A5F9CPC7-F1
#
_cell.length_a   1.000
_cell.length_b   1.000
_cell.length_c   1.000
_cell.angle_alpha   90.00
_cell.angle_beta   90.00
_cell.angle_gamma   90.00
#
_symmetry.space_group_name_H-M   'P 1'
#
loop_
_entity.id
_entity.type
_entity.pdbx_description
1 polymer ?
#
loop_
_entity_poly.entity_id
_entity_poly.type
_entity_poly.pdbx_seq_one_letter_code
_entity_poly.pdbx_strand_id
1 'polypeptide(L)'
;MIFPVARCALRWWLRRPGERASSRAAMEVALRGARKVLCVAEKNDAAKGIADLLSGGRMRRREGLSKFNKIYEFDYHLCGQAELQPSCPL
;
A
#
# COMPACT_ATOMS: atom_id res chain seq x y z
N MET A 1 36.76 -22.43 -34.35
CA MET A 1 35.41 -22.59 -33.77
C MET A 1 35.58 -22.91 -32.29
N ILE A 2 35.46 -21.90 -31.43
CA ILE A 2 35.60 -22.03 -29.96
C ILE A 2 34.31 -21.46 -29.35
N PHE A 3 33.77 -22.23 -28.42
CA PHE A 3 32.38 -22.34 -28.03
C PHE A 3 31.74 -21.05 -27.46
N PRO A 4 30.50 -20.69 -27.86
CA PRO A 4 29.75 -19.52 -27.39
C PRO A 4 29.09 -19.74 -26.01
N VAL A 5 29.51 -20.76 -25.27
CA VAL A 5 28.86 -21.20 -24.02
C VAL A 5 29.29 -20.35 -22.82
N ALA A 6 30.47 -19.72 -22.87
CA ALA A 6 31.01 -18.91 -21.77
C ALA A 6 30.28 -17.57 -21.55
N ARG A 7 29.63 -17.01 -22.57
CA ARG A 7 28.88 -15.74 -22.44
C ARG A 7 27.51 -15.91 -21.78
N CYS A 8 26.89 -17.09 -21.90
CA CYS A 8 25.60 -17.35 -21.30
C CYS A 8 25.69 -17.43 -19.77
N ALA A 9 26.72 -18.09 -19.23
CA ALA A 9 26.87 -18.22 -17.77
C ALA A 9 27.14 -16.87 -17.08
N LEU A 10 27.92 -15.98 -17.70
CA LEU A 10 28.24 -14.67 -17.11
C LEU A 10 27.03 -13.71 -17.09
N ARG A 11 26.09 -13.84 -18.03
CA ARG A 11 24.85 -13.05 -18.04
C ARG A 11 23.84 -13.50 -16.98
N TRP A 12 23.81 -14.79 -16.66
CA TRP A 12 22.93 -15.34 -15.64
C TRP A 12 23.47 -15.10 -14.22
N TRP A 13 24.79 -15.03 -14.04
CA TRP A 13 25.40 -14.81 -12.72
C TRP A 13 25.35 -13.35 -12.24
N LEU A 14 25.25 -12.38 -13.16
CA LEU A 14 25.13 -10.96 -12.81
C LEU A 14 23.69 -10.52 -12.52
N ARG A 15 22.70 -11.39 -12.69
CA ARG A 15 21.30 -11.11 -12.35
C ARG A 15 21.03 -11.53 -10.90
N ARG A 16 21.77 -10.94 -9.96
CA ARG A 16 21.41 -11.03 -8.55
C ARG A 16 20.02 -10.39 -8.40
N PRO A 17 19.01 -11.09 -7.87
CA PRO A 17 17.74 -10.49 -7.49
C PRO A 17 17.96 -9.73 -6.18
N GLY A 18 18.79 -8.69 -6.23
CA GLY A 18 18.95 -7.72 -5.17
C GLY A 18 17.74 -6.80 -5.20
N GLU A 19 16.96 -6.85 -4.13
CA GLU A 19 16.02 -5.82 -3.71
C GLU A 19 15.29 -5.09 -4.83
N ARG A 20 14.22 -5.71 -5.35
CA ARG A 20 13.13 -4.90 -5.89
C ARG A 20 12.54 -4.13 -4.72
N ALA A 21 13.12 -2.97 -4.39
CA ALA A 21 12.37 -1.92 -3.71
C ALA A 21 11.09 -1.76 -4.53
N SER A 22 9.97 -2.24 -3.97
CA SER A 22 8.69 -2.22 -4.65
C SER A 22 8.44 -0.77 -5.03
N SER A 23 8.57 -0.45 -6.33
CA SER A 23 8.58 0.94 -6.75
C SER A 23 7.24 1.56 -6.36
N ARG A 24 7.25 2.84 -5.98
CA ARG A 24 6.01 3.59 -5.68
C ARG A 24 4.97 3.43 -6.80
N ALA A 25 5.43 3.37 -8.05
CA ALA A 25 4.62 3.05 -9.22
C ALA A 25 3.99 1.65 -9.18
N ALA A 26 4.71 0.61 -8.78
CA ALA A 26 4.15 -0.73 -8.62
C ALA A 26 3.07 -0.77 -7.52
N MET A 27 3.28 -0.04 -6.42
CA MET A 27 2.30 0.06 -5.33
C MET A 27 1.05 0.86 -5.74
N GLU A 28 1.24 1.94 -6.51
CA GLU A 28 0.13 2.70 -7.11
C GLU A 28 -0.72 1.80 -8.01
N VAL A 29 -0.09 1.03 -8.91
CA VAL A 29 -0.79 0.08 -9.79
C VAL A 29 -1.54 -0.98 -8.99
N ALA A 30 -0.96 -1.51 -7.91
CA ALA A 30 -1.61 -2.51 -7.06
C ALA A 30 -2.83 -1.95 -6.30
N LEU A 31 -2.82 -0.66 -5.98
CA LEU A 31 -3.91 0.02 -5.29
C LEU A 31 -4.94 0.63 -6.27
N ARG A 32 -4.69 0.63 -7.59
CA ARG A 32 -5.67 1.11 -8.59
C ARG A 32 -6.97 0.32 -8.48
N GLY A 33 -8.04 0.99 -8.03
CA GLY A 33 -9.38 0.40 -7.88
C GLY A 33 -9.76 -0.01 -6.44
N ALA A 34 -8.83 0.02 -5.48
CA ALA A 34 -9.15 -0.22 -4.08
C ALA A 34 -9.91 0.98 -3.49
N ARG A 35 -11.22 0.82 -3.27
CA ARG A 35 -12.09 1.86 -2.66
C ARG A 35 -12.02 1.89 -1.14
N LYS A 36 -11.63 0.77 -0.52
CA LYS A 36 -11.52 0.61 0.94
C LYS A 36 -10.32 -0.26 1.25
N VAL A 37 -9.57 0.13 2.28
CA VAL A 37 -8.41 -0.61 2.79
C VAL A 37 -8.71 -0.99 4.24
N LEU A 38 -8.51 -2.26 4.57
CA LEU A 38 -8.67 -2.76 5.93
C LEU A 38 -7.30 -2.76 6.63
N CYS A 39 -7.16 -1.95 7.66
CA CYS A 39 -5.99 -1.94 8.53
C CYS A 39 -6.30 -2.72 9.81
N VAL A 40 -5.39 -3.62 10.20
CA VAL A 40 -5.53 -4.44 11.43
C VAL A 40 -4.34 -4.16 12.32
N ALA A 41 -4.61 -3.76 13.57
CA ALA A 41 -3.60 -3.61 14.61
C ALA A 41 -3.71 -4.78 15.60
N GLU A 42 -2.63 -5.03 16.34
CA GLU A 42 -2.58 -6.06 17.39
C GLU A 42 -3.61 -5.80 18.51
N LYS A 43 -3.86 -4.52 18.83
CA LYS A 43 -4.74 -4.09 19.93
C LYS A 43 -5.68 -2.97 19.48
N ASN A 44 -6.87 -2.90 20.09
CA ASN A 44 -7.85 -1.86 19.79
C ASN A 44 -7.35 -0.45 20.16
N ASP A 45 -6.60 -0.30 21.25
CA ASP A 45 -6.04 1.00 21.64
C ASP A 45 -5.02 1.51 20.61
N ALA A 46 -4.23 0.61 20.03
CA ALA A 46 -3.33 0.93 18.94
C ALA A 46 -4.11 1.35 17.69
N ALA A 47 -5.17 0.62 17.33
CA ALA A 47 -6.05 0.99 16.21
C ALA A 47 -6.66 2.39 16.40
N LYS A 48 -7.15 2.69 17.60
CA LYS A 48 -7.70 4.01 17.96
C LYS A 48 -6.66 5.12 17.79
N GLY A 49 -5.46 4.94 18.36
CA GLY A 49 -4.41 5.95 18.29
C GLY A 49 -3.92 6.21 16.87
N ILE A 50 -3.74 5.15 16.07
CA ILE A 50 -3.31 5.28 14.68
C ILE A 50 -4.39 5.98 13.84
N ALA A 51 -5.66 5.60 13.99
CA ALA A 51 -6.75 6.22 13.25
C ALA A 51 -6.93 7.71 13.62
N ASP A 52 -6.78 8.05 14.90
CA ASP A 52 -6.87 9.43 15.37
C ASP A 52 -5.74 10.30 14.78
N LEU A 53 -4.51 9.77 14.81
CA LEU A 53 -3.33 10.43 14.25
C LEU A 53 -3.43 10.64 12.73
N LEU A 54 -3.84 9.61 11.99
CA LEU A 54 -3.92 9.68 10.52
C LEU A 54 -5.10 10.53 10.03
N SER A 55 -6.21 10.56 10.78
CA SER A 55 -7.40 11.33 10.42
C SER A 55 -7.36 12.79 10.89
N GLY A 56 -6.45 13.12 11.82
CA GLY A 56 -6.42 14.42 12.50
C GLY A 56 -7.68 14.64 13.36
N GLY A 57 -8.17 13.60 14.03
CA GLY A 57 -9.37 13.66 14.87
C GLY A 57 -10.71 13.54 14.13
N ARG A 58 -10.70 13.34 12.81
CA ARG A 58 -11.93 13.21 11.99
C ARG A 58 -12.41 11.76 11.80
N MET A 59 -11.82 10.79 12.51
CA MET A 59 -12.21 9.39 12.41
C MET A 59 -13.64 9.14 12.89
N ARG A 60 -14.34 8.23 12.22
CA ARG A 60 -15.67 7.75 12.59
C ARG A 60 -15.54 6.39 13.26
N ARG A 61 -15.98 6.31 14.52
CA ARG A 61 -16.05 5.05 15.25
C ARG A 61 -17.31 4.28 14.86
N ARG A 62 -17.14 3.02 14.47
CA ARG A 62 -18.21 2.07 14.16
C ARG A 62 -18.12 0.84 15.05
N GLU A 63 -19.27 0.30 15.42
CA GLU A 63 -19.34 -0.94 16.17
C GLU A 63 -19.28 -2.14 15.22
N GLY A 64 -18.34 -3.05 15.49
CA GLY A 64 -18.21 -4.33 14.80
C GLY A 64 -18.92 -5.45 15.56
N LEU A 65 -18.68 -6.69 15.11
CA LEU A 65 -19.26 -7.90 15.71
C LEU A 65 -18.72 -8.21 17.11
N SER A 66 -17.50 -7.74 17.42
CA SER A 66 -16.88 -7.90 18.73
C SER A 66 -17.07 -6.65 19.59
N LYS A 67 -17.44 -6.82 20.85
CA LYS A 67 -17.62 -5.72 21.81
C LYS A 67 -16.32 -4.92 22.02
N PHE A 68 -15.17 -5.58 21.95
CA PHE A 68 -13.87 -5.00 22.29
C PHE A 68 -13.10 -4.44 21.09
N ASN A 69 -13.37 -4.96 19.88
CA ASN A 69 -12.68 -4.51 18.67
C ASN A 69 -13.56 -3.51 17.92
N LYS A 70 -13.23 -2.22 18.04
CA LYS A 70 -13.96 -1.15 17.38
C LYS A 70 -13.34 -0.88 16.01
N ILE A 71 -14.19 -0.56 15.04
CA ILE A 71 -13.74 -0.22 13.69
C ILE A 71 -13.65 1.29 13.62
N TYR A 72 -12.53 1.80 13.12
CA TYR A 72 -12.29 3.23 12.94
C TYR A 72 -12.18 3.52 11.45
N GLU A 73 -13.21 4.18 10.90
CA GLU A 73 -13.28 4.54 9.49
C GLU A 73 -12.80 5.99 9.32
N PHE A 74 -11.92 6.23 8.34
CA PHE A 74 -11.46 7.57 7.99
C PHE A 74 -11.01 7.61 6.54
N ASP A 75 -11.09 8.79 5.94
CA ASP A 75 -10.60 9.03 4.58
C ASP A 75 -9.10 9.29 4.62
N TYR A 76 -8.35 8.57 3.78
CA TYR A 76 -6.90 8.74 3.66
C TYR A 76 -6.46 8.52 2.22
N HIS A 77 -5.48 9.31 1.78
CA HIS A 77 -4.91 9.20 0.44
C HIS A 77 -3.67 8.31 0.46
N LEU A 78 -3.84 7.04 0.07
CA LEU A 78 -2.72 6.10 -0.04
C LEU A 78 -2.03 6.23 -1.40
N CYS A 79 -0.70 6.20 -1.39
CA CYS A 79 0.14 6.04 -2.59
C CYS A 79 -0.20 6.95 -3.79
N GLY A 80 -0.57 8.22 -3.54
CA GLY A 80 -0.85 9.17 -4.62
C GLY A 80 -2.20 8.98 -5.32
N GLN A 81 -3.13 8.18 -4.77
CA GLN A 81 -4.50 8.04 -5.30
C GLN A 81 -5.32 9.35 -5.26
N ALA A 82 -4.76 10.44 -4.74
CA ALA A 82 -5.34 11.78 -4.73
C ALA A 82 -4.97 12.60 -5.98
N GLU A 83 -4.95 11.98 -7.16
CA GLU A 83 -4.75 12.72 -8.42
C GLU A 83 -5.59 12.11 -9.55
N LEU A 84 -6.87 11.97 -9.25
CA LEU A 84 -7.95 12.08 -10.23
C LEU A 84 -9.02 12.95 -9.57
N GLN A 85 -8.68 14.22 -9.34
CA GLN A 85 -9.71 15.24 -9.52
C GLN A 85 -10.15 15.08 -10.97
N PRO A 86 -11.44 14.83 -11.28
CA PRO A 86 -11.94 15.20 -12.59
C PRO A 86 -11.72 16.70 -12.66
N SER A 87 -10.71 17.13 -13.40
CA SER A 87 -10.58 18.51 -13.83
C SER A 87 -11.94 18.91 -14.39
N CYS A 88 -12.62 19.82 -13.71
CA CYS A 88 -13.84 20.43 -14.20
C CYS A 88 -13.61 20.83 -15.67
N PRO A 89 -14.44 20.38 -16.63
CA PRO A 89 -14.39 20.93 -17.97
C PRO A 89 -14.96 22.34 -17.91
N LEU A 90 -14.08 23.31 -18.22
CA LEU A 90 -14.35 24.71 -18.63
C LEU A 90 -15.08 25.62 -17.61
#